data_AF-A0A6J4IF93-F1
#
_entry.id   AF-A0A6J4IF93-F1
#
_cell.length_a   1.000
_cell.length_b   1.000
_cell.length_c   1.000
_cell.angle_alpha   90.00
_cell.angle_beta   90.00
_cell.angle_gamma   90.00
#
_symmetry.space_group_name_H-M   'P 1'
#
loop_
_entity.id
_entity.type
_entity.pdbx_description
1 polymer ?
#
loop_
_entity_poly.entity_id
_entity_poly.type
_entity_poly.pdbx_seq_one_letter_code
_entity_poly.pdbx_strand_id
1 'polypeptide(L)'
;FRQMAALIGRAGLVVSGDTGPMHVAAAVGTPFLALFGPTPPARFAPLAGRGLSLLHPVPCGPCHQYRCPIRGEDHLRCLRLISVEEALAAATRLLTGEAQHDTDGRPASPVGAAAPQTAAVADQGKP
;
A
#
# COMPACT_ATOMS: atom_id res chain seq x y z
N PHE A 1 -7.54 19.68 8.05
CA PHE A 1 -7.13 19.07 6.76
C PHE A 1 -6.54 20.04 5.73
N ARG A 2 -6.99 21.31 5.62
CA ARG A 2 -6.50 22.26 4.59
C ARG A 2 -4.97 22.44 4.55
N GLN A 3 -4.33 22.64 5.70
CA GLN A 3 -2.86 22.81 5.76
C GLN A 3 -2.09 21.56 5.30
N MET A 4 -2.54 20.37 5.72
CA MET A 4 -1.93 19.10 5.30
C MET A 4 -2.09 18.86 3.78
N ALA A 5 -3.28 19.11 3.23
CA ALA A 5 -3.50 19.00 1.80
C ALA A 5 -2.61 19.98 1.00
N ALA A 6 -2.44 21.21 1.48
CA ALA A 6 -1.56 22.20 0.85
C ALA A 6 -0.08 21.78 0.88
N LEU A 7 0.38 21.17 1.97
CA LEU A 7 1.74 20.64 2.06
C LEU A 7 1.94 19.41 1.16
N ILE A 8 1.01 18.46 1.21
CA ILE A 8 1.05 17.25 0.40
C ILE A 8 1.00 17.59 -1.10
N GLY A 9 0.16 18.54 -1.50
CA GLY A 9 0.06 18.99 -2.91
C GLY A 9 1.33 19.62 -3.46
N ARG A 10 2.31 19.95 -2.61
CA ARG A 10 3.63 20.47 -3.00
C ARG A 10 4.76 19.45 -2.84
N ALA A 11 4.49 18.27 -2.31
CA ALA A 11 5.48 17.21 -2.15
C ALA A 11 5.73 16.48 -3.48
N GLY A 12 6.96 15.99 -3.68
CA GLY A 12 7.27 15.14 -4.83
C GLY A 12 6.74 13.70 -4.69
N LEU A 13 6.62 13.23 -3.45
CA LEU A 13 6.13 11.90 -3.08
C LEU A 13 5.63 11.93 -1.63
N VAL A 14 4.58 11.17 -1.33
CA VAL A 14 4.16 10.86 0.05
C VAL A 14 4.43 9.38 0.34
N VAL A 15 5.23 9.09 1.35
CA VAL A 15 5.39 7.73 1.90
C VAL A 15 4.60 7.66 3.21
N SER A 16 3.67 6.71 3.34
CA SER A 16 2.81 6.59 4.52
C SER A 16 2.40 5.15 4.77
N GLY A 17 1.93 4.85 5.99
CA GLY A 17 1.14 3.63 6.22
C GLY A 17 -0.23 3.70 5.54
N ASP A 18 -1.08 2.72 5.80
CA ASP A 18 -2.48 2.62 5.33
C ASP A 18 -3.42 3.62 6.03
N THR A 19 -3.09 4.91 5.96
CA THR A 19 -3.75 5.99 6.71
C THR A 19 -4.10 7.21 5.84
N GLY A 20 -4.78 8.19 6.42
CA GLY A 20 -5.29 9.39 5.74
C GLY A 20 -4.34 10.13 4.78
N PRO A 21 -3.03 10.32 5.07
CA PRO A 21 -2.12 11.02 4.17
C PRO A 21 -2.02 10.40 2.77
N MET A 22 -2.11 9.06 2.66
CA MET A 22 -2.17 8.35 1.37
C MET A 22 -3.38 8.81 0.54
N HIS A 23 -4.57 8.88 1.16
CA HIS A 23 -5.79 9.32 0.48
C HIS A 23 -5.74 10.80 0.10
N VAL A 24 -5.17 11.65 0.97
CA VAL A 24 -5.00 13.06 0.66
C VAL A 24 -4.05 13.25 -0.52
N ALA A 25 -2.94 12.51 -0.57
CA ALA A 25 -2.00 12.53 -1.69
C ALA A 25 -2.69 12.16 -3.00
N ALA A 26 -3.45 11.07 -3.01
CA ALA A 26 -4.25 10.67 -4.16
C ALA A 26 -5.22 11.77 -4.60
N ALA A 27 -5.93 12.40 -3.65
CA ALA A 27 -6.93 13.42 -3.94
C ALA A 27 -6.34 14.72 -4.51
N VAL A 28 -5.10 15.09 -4.13
CA VAL A 28 -4.42 16.30 -4.63
C VAL A 28 -3.44 16.02 -5.77
N GLY A 29 -3.38 14.78 -6.27
CA GLY A 29 -2.56 14.40 -7.42
C GLY A 29 -1.07 14.17 -7.12
N THR A 30 -0.69 14.12 -5.84
CA THR A 30 0.69 13.83 -5.42
C THR A 30 0.95 12.33 -5.49
N PRO A 31 2.09 11.87 -6.06
CA PRO A 31 2.45 10.47 -6.01
C PRO A 31 2.52 9.93 -4.58
N PHE A 32 2.17 8.67 -4.37
CA PHE A 32 2.20 8.08 -3.03
C PHE A 32 2.70 6.63 -3.01
N LEU A 33 3.43 6.29 -1.96
CA LEU A 33 3.80 4.92 -1.58
C LEU A 33 3.14 4.58 -0.26
N ALA A 34 2.32 3.55 -0.25
CA ALA A 34 1.57 3.10 0.91
C ALA A 34 2.13 1.78 1.45
N LEU A 35 2.41 1.73 2.75
CA LEU A 35 2.92 0.56 3.46
C LEU A 35 1.76 -0.10 4.20
N PHE A 36 1.33 -1.28 3.75
CA PHE A 36 0.22 -2.02 4.31
C PHE A 36 0.70 -3.16 5.21
N GLY A 37 -0.08 -3.45 6.25
CA GLY A 37 0.18 -4.56 7.17
C GLY A 37 -1.10 -5.28 7.59
N PRO A 38 -1.84 -4.77 8.58
CA PRO A 38 -3.00 -5.46 9.13
C PRO A 38 -4.24 -5.41 8.23
N THR A 39 -4.30 -4.47 7.28
CA THR A 39 -5.43 -4.30 6.36
C THR A 39 -5.04 -4.59 4.91
N PRO A 40 -5.98 -5.03 4.05
CA PRO A 40 -5.70 -5.30 2.65
C PRO A 40 -5.78 -4.03 1.79
N PRO A 41 -4.78 -3.75 0.92
CA PRO A 41 -4.82 -2.64 -0.04
C PRO A 41 -6.05 -2.68 -0.95
N ALA A 42 -6.51 -3.88 -1.32
CA ALA A 42 -7.69 -4.07 -2.18
C ALA A 42 -8.96 -3.38 -1.65
N ARG A 43 -9.03 -3.10 -0.33
CA ARG A 43 -10.16 -2.42 0.30
C ARG A 43 -9.86 -0.97 0.67
N PHE A 44 -8.62 -0.65 1.01
CA PHE A 44 -8.27 0.63 1.65
C PHE A 44 -7.33 1.51 0.82
N ALA A 45 -6.70 1.01 -0.24
CA ALA A 45 -5.92 1.86 -1.12
C ALA A 45 -6.82 2.81 -1.92
N PRO A 46 -6.35 4.00 -2.32
CA PRO A 46 -7.08 4.89 -3.20
C PRO A 46 -7.39 4.21 -4.55
N LEU A 47 -8.63 4.35 -5.04
CA LEU A 47 -9.07 3.78 -6.31
C LEU A 47 -8.42 4.43 -7.54
N ALA A 48 -7.86 5.63 -7.38
CA ALA A 48 -7.23 6.41 -8.44
C ALA A 48 -6.04 7.21 -7.89
N GLY A 49 -5.15 7.61 -8.80
CA GLY A 49 -3.94 8.38 -8.48
C GLY A 49 -2.67 7.65 -8.89
N ARG A 50 -1.53 8.33 -8.72
CA ARG A 50 -0.20 7.78 -9.05
C ARG A 50 0.42 7.17 -7.80
N GLY A 51 0.05 5.94 -7.45
CA GLY A 51 0.60 5.33 -6.25
C GLY A 51 0.87 3.84 -6.33
N LEU A 52 1.69 3.37 -5.40
CA LEU A 52 2.02 1.96 -5.18
C LEU A 52 1.68 1.57 -3.74
N SER A 53 1.34 0.31 -3.54
CA SER A 53 1.11 -0.27 -2.21
C SER A 53 2.07 -1.44 -2.01
N LEU A 54 2.84 -1.42 -0.93
CA LEU A 54 3.67 -2.54 -0.50
C LEU A 54 2.93 -3.32 0.59
N LEU A 55 2.86 -4.62 0.39
CA LEU A 55 2.28 -5.58 1.34
C LEU A 55 2.98 -6.92 1.13
N HIS A 56 3.41 -7.55 2.22
CA HIS A 56 3.80 -8.95 2.21
C HIS A 56 2.74 -9.81 2.89
N PRO A 57 2.14 -10.80 2.20
CA PRO A 57 1.23 -11.75 2.81
C PRO A 57 1.93 -12.52 3.94
N VAL A 58 1.25 -12.65 5.08
CA VAL A 58 1.72 -13.43 6.23
C VAL A 58 0.60 -14.30 6.76
N PRO A 59 0.90 -15.44 7.42
CA PRO A 59 -0.13 -16.37 7.90
C PRO A 59 -1.14 -15.74 8.87
N CYS A 60 -0.73 -14.71 9.61
CA CYS A 60 -1.57 -14.03 10.58
C CYS A 60 -2.42 -12.90 10.01
N GLY A 61 -2.31 -12.57 8.71
CA GLY A 61 -2.92 -11.37 8.12
C GLY A 61 -3.76 -11.66 6.87
N PRO A 62 -4.68 -10.74 6.49
CA PRO A 62 -4.98 -9.47 7.14
C PRO A 62 -5.77 -9.65 8.44
N CYS A 63 -5.28 -9.11 9.56
CA CYS A 63 -5.88 -9.33 10.88
C CYS A 63 -6.78 -8.18 11.37
N HIS A 64 -6.70 -7.02 10.73
CA HIS A 64 -7.38 -5.78 11.11
C HIS A 64 -7.18 -5.35 12.58
N GLN A 65 -6.10 -5.79 13.22
CA GLN A 65 -5.80 -5.46 14.60
C GLN A 65 -5.02 -4.13 14.69
N TYR A 66 -5.49 -3.21 15.52
CA TYR A 66 -4.76 -1.98 15.85
C TYR A 66 -3.50 -2.23 16.69
N ARG A 67 -3.48 -3.32 17.47
CA ARG A 67 -2.33 -3.77 18.25
C ARG A 67 -2.03 -5.21 17.88
N CYS A 68 -0.82 -5.47 17.41
CA CYS A 68 -0.41 -6.82 17.03
C CYS A 68 -0.37 -7.73 18.28
N PRO A 69 -1.13 -8.84 18.31
CA PRO A 69 -1.17 -9.75 19.45
C PRO A 69 0.04 -10.69 19.50
N ILE A 70 0.74 -10.88 18.38
CA ILE A 70 1.92 -11.74 18.27
C ILE A 70 3.06 -11.13 19.08
N ARG A 71 3.86 -11.97 19.74
CA ARG A 71 5.05 -11.59 20.52
C ARG A 71 6.30 -12.22 19.92
N GLY A 72 7.47 -11.76 20.35
CA GLY A 72 8.75 -12.29 19.88
C GLY A 72 9.08 -11.86 18.45
N GLU A 73 9.82 -12.69 17.74
CA GLU A 73 10.40 -12.37 16.43
C GLU A 73 9.37 -12.13 15.33
N ASP A 74 8.17 -12.71 15.44
CA ASP A 74 7.09 -12.54 14.47
C ASP A 74 6.20 -11.31 14.76
N HIS A 75 6.48 -10.55 15.82
CA HIS A 75 5.76 -9.31 16.11
C HIS A 75 5.87 -8.35 14.92
N LEU A 76 4.70 -7.92 14.40
CA LEU A 76 4.58 -7.06 13.23
C LEU A 76 5.26 -7.60 11.96
N ARG A 77 5.36 -8.92 11.80
CA ARG A 77 5.95 -9.54 10.60
C ARG A 77 5.39 -8.99 9.28
N CYS A 78 4.09 -8.71 9.22
CA CYS A 78 3.44 -8.11 8.03
C CYS A 78 4.05 -6.78 7.59
N LEU A 79 4.51 -5.94 8.52
CA LEU A 79 5.18 -4.68 8.22
C LEU A 79 6.70 -4.85 8.11
N ARG A 80 7.29 -5.70 8.94
CA ARG A 80 8.75 -5.92 8.99
C ARG A 80 9.32 -6.62 7.76
N LEU A 81 8.49 -7.37 7.02
CA LEU A 81 8.91 -7.96 5.75
C LEU A 81 9.08 -6.91 4.65
N ILE A 82 8.46 -5.73 4.78
CA ILE A 82 8.70 -4.63 3.86
C ILE A 82 10.08 -4.06 4.19
N SER A 83 11.06 -4.34 3.34
CA SER A 83 12.43 -3.89 3.56
C SER A 83 12.58 -2.41 3.20
N VAL A 84 13.62 -1.77 3.74
CA VAL A 84 13.95 -0.38 3.41
C VAL A 84 14.34 -0.27 1.94
N GLU A 85 15.07 -1.23 1.42
CA GLU A 85 15.52 -1.31 0.03
C GLU A 85 14.33 -1.42 -0.92
N GLU A 86 13.35 -2.27 -0.61
CA GLU A 86 12.11 -2.39 -1.38
C GLU A 86 11.32 -1.07 -1.39
N ALA A 87 11.16 -0.44 -0.22
CA ALA A 87 10.48 0.84 -0.09
C ALA A 87 11.19 1.96 -0.87
N LEU A 88 12.53 2.02 -0.82
CA LEU A 88 13.34 3.00 -1.55
C LEU A 88 13.28 2.78 -3.06
N ALA A 89 13.30 1.52 -3.52
CA ALA A 89 13.16 1.20 -4.93
C ALA A 89 11.79 1.63 -5.47
N ALA A 90 10.71 1.34 -4.74
CA ALA A 90 9.37 1.78 -5.11
C ALA A 90 9.23 3.31 -5.09
N ALA A 91 9.78 3.98 -4.07
CA ALA A 91 9.79 5.44 -3.96
C ALA A 91 10.54 6.10 -5.12
N THR A 92 11.72 5.58 -5.47
CA THR A 92 12.52 6.08 -6.59
C THR A 92 11.75 5.99 -7.90
N ARG A 93 11.11 4.84 -8.19
CA ARG A 93 10.30 4.65 -9.40
C ARG A 93 9.16 5.67 -9.50
N LEU A 94 8.51 5.97 -8.39
CA LEU A 94 7.45 6.98 -8.34
C LEU A 94 7.97 8.40 -8.59
N LEU A 95 9.17 8.72 -8.07
CA LEU A 95 9.82 10.02 -8.24
C LEU A 95 10.35 10.25 -9.66
N THR A 96 10.95 9.24 -10.27
CA THR A 96 11.54 9.33 -11.61
C THR A 96 10.50 9.17 -12.73
N GLY A 97 9.31 8.64 -12.42
CA GLY A 97 8.26 8.43 -13.41
C GLY A 97 8.56 7.28 -14.37
N GLU A 98 9.49 6.38 -14.02
CA GLU A 98 9.80 5.19 -14.81
C GLU A 98 8.62 4.20 -14.75
N ALA A 99 7.74 4.31 -15.75
CA ALA A 99 6.78 3.27 -16.07
C ALA A 99 7.54 2.02 -16.53
N GLN A 100 7.12 0.84 -16.07
CA GLN A 100 7.57 -0.40 -16.70
C GLN A 100 7.17 -0.38 -18.18
N HIS A 101 8.16 -0.44 -19.06
CA HIS A 101 7.98 -1.00 -20.39
C HIS A 101 8.20 -2.51 -20.23
N ASP A 102 7.20 -3.32 -20.59
CA ASP A 102 7.51 -4.71 -20.92
C ASP A 102 8.34 -4.72 -22.24
N THR A 103 9.05 -5.81 -22.52
CA THR A 103 9.96 -5.96 -23.67
C THR A 103 9.30 -5.72 -25.05
N ASP A 104 7.96 -5.62 -25.12
CA ASP A 104 7.17 -5.31 -26.32
C ASP A 104 6.66 -3.85 -26.38
N GLY A 105 7.15 -2.95 -25.51
CA GLY A 105 6.92 -1.50 -25.66
C GLY A 105 5.49 -1.03 -25.39
N ARG A 106 4.67 -1.82 -24.70
CA ARG A 106 3.34 -1.39 -24.21
C ARG A 106 3.48 -0.78 -22.81
N PRO A 107 2.74 0.30 -22.47
CA PRO A 107 2.70 0.78 -21.10
C PRO A 107 2.22 -0.34 -20.19
N ALA A 108 3.02 -0.73 -19.20
CA ALA A 108 2.59 -1.72 -18.22
C ALA A 108 1.30 -1.24 -17.57
N SER A 109 0.26 -2.07 -17.68
CA SER A 109 -1.01 -1.88 -16.99
C SER A 109 -0.73 -1.55 -15.52
N PRO A 110 -1.46 -0.59 -14.90
CA PRO A 110 -1.33 -0.35 -13.47
C PRO A 110 -1.53 -1.70 -12.78
N VAL A 111 -0.48 -2.19 -12.11
CA VAL A 111 -0.56 -3.40 -11.31
C VAL A 111 -1.52 -3.06 -10.17
N GLY A 112 -2.76 -3.49 -10.36
CA GLY A 112 -3.91 -3.09 -9.57
C GLY A 112 -5.23 -3.56 -10.17
N ALA A 113 -5.25 -4.71 -10.84
CA ALA A 113 -6.47 -5.46 -11.07
C ALA A 113 -6.30 -6.81 -10.37
N ALA A 114 -6.60 -6.84 -9.08
CA ALA A 114 -7.00 -8.08 -8.46
C ALA A 114 -8.28 -8.55 -9.19
N ALA A 115 -8.15 -9.56 -10.04
CA ALA A 115 -9.29 -10.29 -10.57
C ALA A 115 -10.11 -10.87 -9.40
N PRO A 116 -11.44 -11.00 -9.53
CA PRO A 116 -12.32 -11.36 -8.42
C PRO A 116 -12.06 -12.82 -8.02
N GLN A 117 -11.54 -13.04 -6.82
CA GLN A 117 -11.58 -14.36 -6.20
C GLN A 117 -12.93 -14.49 -5.51
N THR A 118 -13.77 -15.33 -6.09
CA THR A 118 -15.09 -15.73 -5.61
C THR A 118 -15.06 -16.19 -4.15
N ALA A 119 -16.12 -15.83 -3.44
CA ALA A 119 -16.38 -16.15 -2.05
C ALA A 119 -16.13 -17.61 -1.66
N ALA A 120 -15.47 -17.79 -0.51
CA ALA A 120 -15.83 -18.82 0.45
C ALA A 120 -15.74 -18.17 1.84
N VAL A 121 -16.90 -17.74 2.35
CA VAL A 121 -17.06 -17.35 3.75
C VAL A 121 -16.91 -18.61 4.59
N ALA A 122 -15.80 -18.75 5.29
CA ALA A 122 -15.68 -19.68 6.40
C ALA A 122 -15.85 -18.89 7.69
N ASP A 123 -17.07 -18.98 8.22
CA ASP A 123 -17.41 -18.73 9.62
C ASP A 123 -16.47 -19.53 10.52
N GLN A 124 -15.61 -18.84 11.27
CA GLN A 124 -14.92 -19.42 12.42
C GLN A 124 -14.99 -18.43 13.58
N GLY A 125 -16.07 -18.57 14.34
CA GLY A 125 -16.09 -18.59 15.79
C GLY A 125 -14.90 -17.94 16.49
N LYS A 126 -15.09 -16.68 16.86
CA LYS A 126 -14.26 -15.98 17.83
C LYS A 126 -14.62 -16.48 19.25
N PRO A 127 -13.69 -16.99 20.07
CA PRO A 127 -13.89 -17.07 21.51
C PRO A 127 -13.88 -15.67 22.16
#